data_AF-A0A932S5C4-F1
#
_entry.id   AF-A0A932S5C4-F1
#
_cell.length_a   1.000
_cell.length_b   1.000
_cell.length_c   1.000
_cell.angle_alpha   90.00
_cell.angle_beta   90.00
_cell.angle_gamma   90.00
#
_symmetry.space_group_name_H-M   'P 1'
#
loop_
_entity.id
_entity.type
_entity.pdbx_description
1 polymer ?
#
loop_
_entity_poly.entity_id
_entity_poly.type
_entity_poly.pdbx_seq_one_letter_code
_entity_poly.pdbx_strand_id
1 'polypeptide(L)'
;MELEISDDYDEDEVRLFERIVDHLKTDHGHTHEKSIALVNSYFRKFTNEEFCHIHGIPAQNIDFFCHIESVGMADRVHYYEALFNTPNEDEFVQWQRRFRSA
;
A
#
# COMPACT_ATOMS: atom_id res chain seq x y z
N MET A 1 -14.48 -1.08 -9.76
CA MET A 1 -14.12 -0.50 -8.46
C MET A 1 -13.15 0.63 -8.75
N GLU A 2 -13.29 1.80 -8.14
CA GLU A 2 -12.43 2.97 -8.36
C GLU A 2 -11.58 3.23 -7.10
N LEU A 3 -10.47 3.96 -7.27
CA LEU A 3 -9.63 4.38 -6.14
C LEU A 3 -10.36 5.43 -5.30
N GLU A 4 -10.33 5.28 -3.98
CA GLU A 4 -10.97 6.21 -3.05
C GLU A 4 -10.02 7.33 -2.62
N ILE A 5 -9.56 8.08 -3.62
CA ILE A 5 -8.68 9.23 -3.43
C ILE A 5 -9.56 10.49 -3.55
N SER A 6 -9.34 11.51 -2.71
CA SER A 6 -10.16 12.74 -2.74
C SER A 6 -9.93 13.52 -4.04
N ASP A 7 -10.88 14.37 -4.42
CA ASP A 7 -10.72 15.32 -5.54
C ASP A 7 -9.66 16.40 -5.25
N ASP A 8 -9.19 16.50 -4.01
CA ASP A 8 -8.15 17.44 -3.57
C ASP A 8 -6.72 16.99 -3.91
N TYR A 9 -6.56 15.78 -4.47
CA TYR A 9 -5.26 15.22 -4.81
C TYR A 9 -4.76 15.71 -6.15
N ASP A 10 -3.46 15.93 -6.26
CA ASP A 10 -2.87 16.36 -7.51
C ASP A 10 -2.68 15.21 -8.51
N GLU A 11 -2.38 15.55 -9.77
CA GLU A 11 -2.24 14.57 -10.84
C GLU A 11 -1.09 13.57 -10.58
N ASP A 12 -0.05 13.99 -9.86
CA ASP A 12 1.10 13.15 -9.56
C ASP A 12 0.78 12.14 -8.45
N GLU A 13 -0.02 12.54 -7.45
CA GLU A 13 -0.54 11.65 -6.42
C GLU A 13 -1.48 10.59 -7.01
N VAL A 14 -2.40 10.98 -7.90
CA VAL A 14 -3.27 10.00 -8.60
C VAL A 14 -2.43 9.00 -9.39
N ARG A 15 -1.44 9.47 -10.15
CA ARG A 15 -0.51 8.62 -10.91
C ARG A 15 0.29 7.68 -10.02
N LEU A 16 0.64 8.08 -8.80
CA LEU A 16 1.29 7.19 -7.84
C LEU A 16 0.41 5.97 -7.53
N PHE A 17 -0.86 6.18 -7.20
CA PHE A 17 -1.78 5.08 -6.89
C PHE A 17 -2.07 4.19 -8.10
N GLU A 18 -2.19 4.75 -9.30
CA GLU A 18 -2.28 3.96 -10.53
C GLU A 18 -1.07 3.05 -10.72
N ARG A 19 0.15 3.57 -10.48
CA ARG A 19 1.38 2.78 -10.56
C ARG A 19 1.45 1.70 -9.48
N ILE A 20 0.97 1.98 -8.27
CA ILE A 20 0.86 0.95 -7.21
C ILE A 20 -0.05 -0.19 -7.68
N VAL A 21 -1.21 0.12 -8.27
CA VAL A 21 -2.13 -0.85 -8.85
C VAL A 21 -1.46 -1.67 -9.96
N ASP A 22 -0.66 -1.04 -10.82
CA ASP A 22 0.08 -1.75 -11.86
C ASP A 22 1.14 -2.70 -11.29
N HIS A 23 1.91 -2.29 -10.28
CA HIS A 23 2.86 -3.19 -9.62
C HIS A 23 2.19 -4.36 -8.89
N LEU A 24 1.01 -4.15 -8.28
CA LEU A 24 0.23 -5.23 -7.71
C LEU A 24 -0.22 -6.26 -8.75
N LYS A 25 -0.45 -5.83 -10.00
CA LYS A 25 -0.75 -6.73 -11.11
C LYS A 25 0.49 -7.45 -11.61
N THR A 26 1.58 -6.72 -11.89
CA THR A 26 2.76 -7.27 -12.56
C THR A 26 3.64 -8.09 -11.62
N ASP A 27 3.91 -7.57 -10.42
CA ASP A 27 4.88 -8.16 -9.51
C ASP A 27 4.22 -9.21 -8.61
N HIS A 28 2.93 -9.02 -8.32
CA HIS A 28 2.18 -9.81 -7.34
C HIS A 28 1.04 -10.63 -7.95
N GLY A 29 0.77 -10.49 -9.25
CA GLY A 29 -0.17 -11.33 -10.00
C GLY A 29 -1.65 -11.11 -9.67
N HIS A 30 -2.02 -9.98 -9.06
CA HIS A 30 -3.42 -9.68 -8.76
C HIS A 30 -4.18 -9.19 -10.00
N THR A 31 -5.50 -9.38 -10.02
CA THR A 31 -6.35 -8.72 -11.02
C THR A 31 -6.41 -7.22 -10.77
N HIS A 32 -6.78 -6.43 -11.78
CA HIS A 32 -6.92 -4.98 -11.62
C HIS A 32 -7.94 -4.60 -10.54
N GLU A 33 -9.12 -5.24 -10.55
CA GLU A 33 -10.16 -5.01 -9.53
C GLU A 33 -9.67 -5.35 -8.12
N LYS A 34 -8.99 -6.49 -7.96
CA LYS A 34 -8.42 -6.88 -6.67
C LYS A 34 -7.34 -5.89 -6.21
N SER A 35 -6.51 -5.42 -7.14
CA SER A 35 -5.44 -4.46 -6.84
C SER A 35 -6.01 -3.15 -6.32
N ILE A 36 -7.07 -2.62 -6.95
CA ILE A 36 -7.78 -1.42 -6.46
C ILE A 36 -8.36 -1.67 -5.06
N ALA A 37 -9.02 -2.82 -4.84
CA ALA A 37 -9.59 -3.16 -3.54
C ALA A 37 -8.52 -3.21 -2.43
N LEU A 38 -7.35 -3.78 -2.73
CA LEU A 38 -6.22 -3.85 -1.79
C LEU A 38 -5.67 -2.46 -1.47
N VAL A 39 -5.47 -1.61 -2.48
CA VAL A 39 -4.99 -0.23 -2.27
C VAL A 39 -5.96 0.57 -1.42
N ASN A 40 -7.26 0.53 -1.71
CA ASN A 40 -8.27 1.24 -0.92
C ASN A 40 -8.33 0.71 0.52
N SER A 41 -8.24 -0.60 0.72
CA SER A 41 -8.24 -1.22 2.05
C SER A 41 -7.02 -0.80 2.86
N TYR A 42 -5.83 -0.83 2.26
CA TYR A 42 -4.60 -0.35 2.88
C TYR A 42 -4.73 1.13 3.24
N PHE A 43 -5.11 1.97 2.27
CA PHE A 43 -5.24 3.41 2.44
C PHE A 43 -6.14 3.76 3.63
N ARG A 44 -7.34 3.18 3.70
CA ARG A 44 -8.28 3.40 4.81
C ARG A 44 -7.74 2.99 6.18
N LYS A 45 -7.02 1.88 6.27
CA LYS A 45 -6.49 1.40 7.55
C LYS A 45 -5.29 2.22 8.00
N PHE A 46 -4.33 2.43 7.12
CA PHE A 46 -3.06 3.04 7.47
C PHE A 46 -3.11 4.58 7.52
N THR A 47 -4.20 5.21 7.06
CA THR A 47 -4.50 6.64 7.33
C THR A 47 -5.38 6.83 8.57
N ASN A 48 -5.94 5.76 9.13
CA ASN A 48 -6.78 5.83 10.33
C ASN A 48 -5.90 5.87 11.59
N GLU A 49 -5.99 6.96 12.35
CA GLU A 49 -5.18 7.18 13.56
C GLU A 49 -5.42 6.12 14.64
N GLU A 50 -6.65 5.67 14.84
CA GLU A 50 -7.01 4.67 15.84
C GLU A 50 -6.40 3.31 15.50
N PHE A 51 -6.55 2.85 14.25
CA PHE A 51 -5.93 1.63 13.76
C PHE A 51 -4.42 1.66 13.95
N CYS A 52 -3.78 2.75 13.52
CA CYS A 52 -2.34 2.90 13.61
C CYS A 52 -1.86 2.93 15.07
N HIS A 53 -2.60 3.62 15.95
CA HIS A 53 -2.31 3.65 17.40
C HIS A 53 -2.38 2.26 18.04
N ILE A 54 -3.43 1.47 17.75
CA ILE A 54 -3.58 0.10 18.25
C ILE A 54 -2.41 -0.79 17.84
N HIS A 55 -1.90 -0.58 16.61
CA HIS A 55 -0.77 -1.33 16.06
C HIS A 55 0.60 -0.71 16.37
N GLY A 56 0.66 0.38 17.12
CA GLY A 56 1.92 1.04 17.51
C GLY A 56 2.70 1.63 16.33
N ILE A 57 2.03 1.97 15.23
CA ILE A 57 2.63 2.59 14.04
C ILE A 57 2.13 4.02 13.86
N PRO A 58 2.91 4.91 13.23
CA PRO A 58 2.42 6.24 12.85
C PRO A 58 1.32 6.13 11.80
N ALA A 59 0.30 6.98 11.91
CA ALA A 59 -0.66 7.18 10.82
C ALA A 59 0.08 7.69 9.59
N GLN A 60 -0.19 7.06 8.45
CA GLN A 60 0.45 7.37 7.17
C GLN A 60 -0.37 8.43 6.45
N ASN A 61 0.32 9.26 5.68
CA ASN A 61 -0.24 10.30 4.84
C ASN A 61 0.40 10.22 3.46
N ILE A 62 -0.05 11.05 2.53
CA ILE A 62 0.41 11.03 1.13
C ILE A 62 1.90 11.24 0.97
N ASP A 63 2.50 12.11 1.79
CA ASP A 63 3.96 12.27 1.81
C ASP A 63 4.68 10.94 2.07
N PHE A 64 4.15 10.09 2.95
CA PHE A 64 4.67 8.75 3.19
C PHE A 64 4.57 7.87 1.93
N PHE A 65 3.40 7.84 1.26
CA PHE A 65 3.25 7.05 0.03
C PHE A 65 4.23 7.51 -1.05
N CYS A 66 4.38 8.83 -1.23
CA CYS A 66 5.32 9.42 -2.17
C CYS A 66 6.77 9.08 -1.83
N HIS A 67 7.15 9.12 -0.55
CA HIS A 67 8.51 8.79 -0.11
C HIS A 67 8.88 7.31 -0.33
N ILE A 68 7.92 6.41 -0.16
CA ILE A 68 8.13 4.96 -0.34
C ILE A 68 8.11 4.55 -1.83
N GLU A 69 7.51 5.38 -2.69
CA GLU A 69 7.32 5.16 -4.13
C GLU A 69 6.44 3.94 -4.46
N SER A 70 6.03 3.83 -5.73
CA SER A 70 4.99 2.88 -6.18
C SER A 70 5.35 1.42 -5.94
N VAL A 71 6.61 1.03 -6.16
CA VAL A 71 7.09 -0.36 -5.97
C VAL A 71 7.06 -0.74 -4.49
N GLY A 72 7.59 0.11 -3.62
CA GLY A 72 7.62 -0.13 -2.18
C GLY A 72 6.21 -0.15 -1.59
N MET A 73 5.33 0.74 -2.06
CA MET A 73 3.94 0.75 -1.63
C MET A 73 3.18 -0.49 -2.10
N ALA A 74 3.40 -0.97 -3.33
CA ALA A 74 2.78 -2.20 -3.80
C ALA A 74 3.20 -3.43 -2.97
N ASP A 75 4.47 -3.50 -2.57
CA ASP A 75 4.98 -4.53 -1.65
C ASP A 75 4.29 -4.46 -0.29
N ARG A 76 4.16 -3.27 0.30
CA ARG A 76 3.47 -3.06 1.58
C ARG A 76 2.00 -3.47 1.48
N VAL A 77 1.30 -2.99 0.46
CA VAL A 77 -0.11 -3.30 0.23
C VAL A 77 -0.30 -4.81 0.07
N HIS A 78 0.53 -5.47 -0.72
CA HIS A 78 0.49 -6.92 -0.86
C HIS A 78 0.69 -7.62 0.49
N TYR A 79 1.75 -7.23 1.22
CA TYR A 79 2.13 -7.89 2.45
C TYR A 79 1.07 -7.79 3.54
N TYR A 80 0.51 -6.61 3.77
CA TYR A 80 -0.46 -6.40 4.85
C TYR A 80 -1.88 -6.79 4.44
N GLU A 81 -2.31 -6.45 3.22
CA GLU A 81 -3.71 -6.67 2.81
C GLU A 81 -3.94 -8.01 2.11
N ALA A 82 -3.03 -8.45 1.22
CA ALA A 82 -3.26 -9.68 0.45
C ALA A 82 -2.80 -10.94 1.20
N LEU A 83 -1.73 -10.84 2.00
CA LEU A 83 -1.23 -11.94 2.83
C LEU A 83 -1.81 -11.90 4.25
N PHE A 84 -2.61 -10.89 4.60
CA PHE A 84 -3.25 -10.71 5.90
C PHE A 84 -2.26 -10.68 7.09
N ASN A 85 -1.05 -10.16 6.86
CA ASN A 85 -0.07 -10.01 7.95
C ASN A 85 -0.45 -8.86 8.88
N THR A 86 -0.19 -9.03 10.17
CA THR A 86 -0.32 -7.97 11.16
C THR A 86 0.66 -6.84 10.85
N PRO A 87 0.27 -5.55 11.02
CA PRO A 87 1.20 -4.44 10.86
C PRO A 87 2.43 -4.58 11.76
N ASN A 88 3.59 -4.76 11.13
CA ASN A 88 4.90 -4.87 11.75
C ASN A 88 5.94 -4.52 10.67
N GLU A 89 6.70 -3.44 10.90
CA GLU A 89 7.66 -2.91 9.92
C GLU A 89 8.87 -3.82 9.75
N ASP A 90 9.39 -4.38 10.85
CA ASP A 90 10.59 -5.23 10.83
C ASP A 90 10.32 -6.54 10.08
N GLU A 91 9.15 -7.13 10.29
CA GLU A 91 8.73 -8.35 9.57
C GLU A 91 8.51 -8.08 8.08
N PHE A 92 7.88 -6.94 7.75
CA PHE A 92 7.72 -6.50 6.37
C PHE A 92 9.07 -6.33 5.67
N VAL A 93 10.04 -5.62 6.28
CA VAL A 93 11.37 -5.41 5.69
C VAL A 93 12.10 -6.74 5.47
N GLN A 94 11.98 -7.68 6.41
CA GLN A 94 12.57 -9.03 6.25
C GLN A 94 11.93 -9.81 5.10
N TRP A 95 10.59 -9.76 4.99
CA TRP A 95 9.88 -10.39 3.89
C TRP A 95 10.25 -9.75 2.54
N GLN A 96 10.24 -8.42 2.45
CA GLN A 96 10.53 -7.68 1.23
C GLN A 96 11.93 -8.00 0.71
N ARG A 97 12.93 -8.05 1.59
CA ARG A 97 14.29 -8.46 1.22
C ARG A 97 14.32 -9.85 0.62
N ARG A 98 13.59 -10.82 1.18
CA ARG A 98 13.54 -12.19 0.63
C ARG A 98 12.83 -12.22 -0.71
N PHE A 99 11.71 -11.51 -0.84
CA PHE A 99 10.91 -11.46 -2.06
C PHE A 99 11.67 -10.79 -3.22
N ARG A 100 12.33 -9.67 -2.97
CA ARG A 100 13.05 -8.88 -3.99
C ARG A 100 14.47 -9.38 -4.28
N SER A 101 14.99 -10.32 -3.47
CA SER A 101 16.28 -10.99 -3.74
C SER A 101 16.12 -12.32 -4.49
N ALA A 102 14.89 -12.76 -4.71
CA ALA A 102 14.54 -13.99 -5.43
C ALA A 102 14.36 -13.69 -6.93
#